data_AF-A0A7Y2AIA9-F1
#
_entry.id   AF-A0A7Y2AIA9-F1
#
_cell.length_a   1.000
_cell.length_b   1.000
_cell.length_c   1.000
_cell.angle_alpha   90.00
_cell.angle_beta   90.00
_cell.angle_gamma   90.00
#
_symmetry.space_group_name_H-M   'P 1'
#
loop_
_entity.id
_entity.type
_entity.pdbx_description
1 polymer ?
#
loop_
_entity_poly.entity_id
_entity_poly.type
_entity_poly.pdbx_seq_one_letter_code
_entity_poly.pdbx_strand_id
1 'polypeptide(L)'
;VRKRYATEKVGNVVVVDGNMQIIEYSDLPDSAANATDPDGALRFWAGSIAVHVIDVAFLRRMSQSTDALPFHRASKKVPYLNEDGNFVDPSEPNATKFERFIFDLLPAAANAIVVEAMPREAFAPVKNADGADNDTPSLARQAIADLHQSWLQQAGATVKPGVLVEINPRFSLFPKQLPDKIPANLEISDNRYFDR
;
A
#
# COMPACT_ATOMS: atom_id res chain seq x y z
N VAL A 1 -0.35 7.43 2.77
CA VAL A 1 0.54 8.09 1.77
C VAL A 1 -0.24 9.14 1.01
N ARG A 2 0.41 10.16 0.48
CA ARG A 2 -0.25 11.08 -0.45
C ARG A 2 -0.48 10.40 -1.80
N LYS A 3 -1.72 10.45 -2.29
CA LYS A 3 -2.10 9.93 -3.60
C LYS A 3 -1.35 10.63 -4.73
N ARG A 4 -1.03 9.88 -5.78
CA ARG A 4 -0.40 10.34 -7.03
C ARG A 4 -1.38 11.12 -7.91
N TYR A 5 -2.65 10.70 -7.93
CA TYR A 5 -3.72 11.32 -8.71
C TYR A 5 -5.09 11.03 -8.08
N ALA A 6 -6.12 11.79 -8.48
CA ALA A 6 -7.46 11.79 -7.89
C ALA A 6 -8.10 10.39 -7.80
N THR A 7 -7.99 9.60 -8.86
CA THR A 7 -8.62 8.29 -9.02
C THR A 7 -7.69 7.11 -8.74
N GLU A 8 -6.59 7.34 -8.01
CA GLU A 8 -5.70 6.26 -7.59
C GLU A 8 -6.46 5.21 -6.77
N LYS A 9 -6.29 3.93 -7.11
CA LYS A 9 -7.00 2.77 -6.52
C LYS A 9 -6.48 2.42 -5.13
N VAL A 10 -6.73 3.32 -4.18
CA VAL A 10 -6.46 3.19 -2.75
C VAL A 10 -7.67 3.67 -1.95
N GLY A 11 -7.93 3.05 -0.80
CA GLY A 11 -8.88 3.59 0.17
C GLY A 11 -8.45 4.98 0.64
N ASN A 12 -9.42 5.85 0.91
CA ASN A 12 -9.17 7.24 1.30
C ASN A 12 -9.52 7.40 2.77
N VAL A 13 -8.56 7.85 3.58
CA VAL A 13 -8.82 8.17 4.98
C VAL A 13 -9.58 9.49 5.05
N VAL A 14 -10.73 9.47 5.70
CA VAL A 14 -11.64 10.61 5.82
C VAL A 14 -12.19 10.72 7.24
N VAL A 15 -12.82 11.86 7.54
CA VAL A 15 -13.62 12.05 8.75
C VAL A 15 -15.06 12.31 8.32
N VAL A 16 -16.00 11.50 8.78
CA VAL A 16 -17.45 11.68 8.57
C VAL A 16 -18.11 11.67 9.94
N ASP A 17 -18.94 12.67 10.21
CA ASP A 17 -19.64 12.84 11.49
C ASP A 17 -18.72 12.75 12.72
N GLY A 18 -17.49 13.29 12.58
CA GLY A 18 -16.48 13.29 13.63
C GLY A 18 -15.68 11.99 13.78
N ASN A 19 -16.02 10.93 13.03
CA ASN A 19 -15.36 9.64 13.10
C ASN A 19 -14.40 9.42 11.92
N MET A 20 -13.18 8.99 12.25
CA MET A 20 -12.20 8.61 11.24
C MET A 20 -12.56 7.27 10.61
N GLN A 21 -12.52 7.19 9.29
CA GLN A 21 -12.81 5.96 8.54
C GLN A 21 -12.03 5.91 7.23
N ILE A 22 -12.04 4.74 6.58
CA ILE A 22 -11.50 4.57 5.24
C ILE A 22 -12.66 4.28 4.29
N ILE A 23 -12.80 5.10 3.26
CA ILE A 23 -13.74 4.86 2.15
C ILE A 23 -12.95 4.22 1.02
N GLU A 24 -13.35 3.02 0.59
CA GLU A 24 -12.72 2.36 -0.54
C GLU A 24 -12.89 3.14 -1.84
N TYR A 25 -11.92 3.01 -2.75
CA TYR A 25 -11.94 3.78 -4.00
C TYR A 25 -13.17 3.45 -4.87
N SER A 26 -13.74 2.26 -4.75
CA SER A 26 -14.96 1.85 -5.46
C SER A 26 -16.22 2.53 -4.94
N ASP A 27 -16.19 2.99 -3.69
CA ASP A 27 -17.33 3.61 -3.01
C ASP A 27 -17.19 5.14 -2.92
N LEU A 28 -16.04 5.69 -3.35
CA LEU A 28 -15.81 7.13 -3.41
C LEU A 28 -16.32 7.70 -4.74
N PRO A 29 -17.31 8.63 -4.73
CA PRO A 29 -17.81 9.25 -5.96
C PRO A 29 -16.72 10.03 -6.71
N ASP A 30 -16.77 10.05 -8.04
CA ASP A 30 -15.79 10.77 -8.87
C ASP A 30 -15.68 12.26 -8.52
N SER A 31 -16.81 12.90 -8.20
CA SER A 31 -16.84 14.30 -7.75
C SER A 31 -16.07 14.51 -6.44
N ALA A 32 -16.13 13.55 -5.53
CA ALA A 32 -15.35 13.57 -4.29
C ALA A 32 -13.88 13.26 -4.59
N ALA A 33 -13.58 12.24 -5.39
CA ALA A 33 -12.21 11.87 -5.74
C ALA A 33 -11.41 13.02 -6.37
N ASN A 34 -12.07 13.85 -7.19
CA ASN A 34 -11.48 15.02 -7.86
C ASN A 34 -11.63 16.33 -7.07
N ALA A 35 -12.21 16.30 -5.87
CA ALA A 35 -12.37 17.51 -5.06
C ALA A 35 -11.00 18.05 -4.63
N THR A 36 -10.81 19.36 -4.79
CA THR A 36 -9.60 20.07 -4.37
C THR A 36 -9.91 21.13 -3.33
N ASP A 37 -8.91 21.46 -2.53
CA ASP A 37 -8.91 22.65 -1.67
C ASP A 37 -8.53 23.91 -2.49
N PRO A 38 -8.67 25.13 -1.93
CA PRO A 38 -8.44 26.36 -2.67
C PRO A 38 -7.02 26.52 -3.25
N ASP A 39 -6.04 25.81 -2.69
CA ASP A 39 -4.66 25.78 -3.17
C ASP A 39 -4.43 24.78 -4.33
N GLY A 40 -5.49 24.07 -4.76
CA GLY A 40 -5.44 23.07 -5.82
C GLY A 40 -5.00 21.68 -5.35
N ALA A 41 -4.68 21.49 -4.07
CA ALA A 41 -4.37 20.16 -3.54
C ALA A 41 -5.62 19.29 -3.49
N LEU A 42 -5.48 17.97 -3.71
CA LEU A 42 -6.58 17.03 -3.53
C LEU A 42 -7.09 17.10 -2.08
N ARG A 43 -8.39 17.34 -1.89
CA ARG A 43 -9.02 17.34 -0.57
C ARG A 43 -8.91 15.96 0.08
N PHE A 44 -9.18 14.92 -0.69
CA PHE A 44 -9.03 13.52 -0.27
C PHE A 44 -7.72 12.95 -0.81
N TRP A 45 -6.62 13.42 -0.22
CA TRP A 45 -5.26 13.04 -0.61
C TRP A 45 -4.71 11.83 0.17
N ALA A 46 -5.27 11.54 1.35
CA ALA A 46 -4.74 10.56 2.29
C ALA A 46 -5.09 9.11 1.87
N GLY A 47 -4.25 8.54 1.02
CA GLY A 47 -4.36 7.15 0.56
C GLY A 47 -3.91 6.15 1.63
N SER A 48 -4.76 5.17 1.92
CA SER A 48 -4.44 4.01 2.75
C SER A 48 -3.55 3.04 2.00
N ILE A 49 -2.49 2.58 2.66
CA ILE A 49 -1.57 1.53 2.15
C ILE A 49 -1.77 0.18 2.85
N ALA A 50 -2.90 0.02 3.56
CA ALA A 50 -3.25 -1.18 4.32
C ALA A 50 -2.21 -1.59 5.39
N VAL A 51 -1.45 -0.61 5.93
CA VAL A 51 -0.59 -0.80 7.11
C VAL A 51 -1.28 -0.17 8.30
N HIS A 52 -1.66 -1.00 9.27
CA HIS A 52 -2.38 -0.58 10.47
C HIS A 52 -1.64 -1.04 11.72
N VAL A 53 -1.57 -0.16 12.73
CA VAL A 53 -1.15 -0.52 14.09
C VAL A 53 -2.40 -0.49 14.96
N ILE A 54 -2.74 -1.62 15.56
CA ILE A 54 -4.00 -1.78 16.28
C ILE A 54 -3.72 -2.31 17.68
N ASP A 55 -4.32 -1.67 18.69
CA ASP A 55 -4.27 -2.15 20.07
C ASP A 55 -4.93 -3.53 20.21
N VAL A 56 -4.26 -4.44 20.90
CA VAL A 56 -4.73 -5.82 21.07
C VAL A 56 -6.01 -5.87 21.90
N ALA A 57 -6.14 -5.01 22.93
CA ALA A 57 -7.35 -4.98 23.73
C ALA A 57 -8.54 -4.45 22.90
N PHE A 58 -8.32 -3.50 22.01
CA PHE A 58 -9.31 -3.05 21.04
C PHE A 58 -9.77 -4.17 20.11
N LEU A 59 -8.85 -4.93 19.52
CA LEU A 59 -9.22 -6.09 18.67
C LEU A 59 -10.04 -7.13 19.44
N ARG A 60 -9.65 -7.44 20.69
CA ARG A 60 -10.40 -8.36 21.55
C ARG A 60 -11.81 -7.88 21.85
N ARG A 61 -12.02 -6.56 22.04
CA ARG A 61 -13.36 -6.00 22.23
C ARG A 61 -14.19 -6.11 20.96
N MET A 62 -13.61 -5.71 19.82
CA MET A 62 -14.29 -5.77 18.52
C MET A 62 -14.66 -7.21 18.13
N SER A 63 -13.82 -8.19 18.47
CA SER A 63 -14.09 -9.61 18.18
C SER A 63 -15.28 -10.18 18.96
N GLN A 64 -15.77 -9.51 20.02
CA GLN A 64 -16.97 -9.95 20.75
C GLN A 64 -18.27 -9.49 20.06
N SER A 65 -18.19 -8.63 19.05
CA SER A 65 -19.33 -8.14 18.28
C SER A 65 -19.36 -8.78 16.90
N THR A 66 -20.51 -9.36 16.54
CA THR A 66 -20.73 -9.91 15.19
C THR A 66 -20.82 -8.83 14.11
N ASP A 67 -21.15 -7.61 14.53
CA ASP A 67 -21.47 -6.47 13.67
C ASP A 67 -20.31 -5.47 13.56
N ALA A 68 -19.19 -5.73 14.25
CA ALA A 68 -18.00 -4.86 14.22
C ALA A 68 -17.43 -4.67 12.81
N LEU A 69 -17.62 -5.66 11.93
CA LEU A 69 -17.18 -5.62 10.54
C LEU A 69 -18.35 -5.87 9.59
N PRO A 70 -18.88 -4.84 8.92
CA PRO A 70 -19.96 -4.99 7.96
C PRO A 70 -19.52 -5.80 6.73
N PHE A 71 -20.50 -6.40 6.05
CA PHE A 71 -20.25 -7.06 4.78
C PHE A 71 -20.30 -6.06 3.63
N HIS A 72 -19.23 -6.04 2.84
CA HIS A 72 -19.14 -5.38 1.55
C HIS A 72 -19.46 -6.38 0.44
N ARG A 73 -20.18 -5.92 -0.58
CA ARG A 73 -20.58 -6.76 -1.73
C ARG A 73 -19.73 -6.42 -2.94
N ALA A 74 -19.09 -7.42 -3.53
CA ALA A 74 -18.40 -7.29 -4.80
C ALA A 74 -18.99 -8.24 -5.83
N SER A 75 -19.45 -7.70 -6.96
CA SER A 75 -19.87 -8.49 -8.12
C SER A 75 -18.64 -9.04 -8.84
N LYS A 76 -18.57 -10.36 -9.02
CA LYS A 76 -17.42 -11.06 -9.62
C LYS A 76 -17.87 -11.96 -10.76
N LYS A 77 -17.00 -12.09 -11.77
CA LYS A 77 -17.03 -13.16 -12.77
C LYS A 77 -16.31 -14.36 -12.17
N VAL A 78 -17.06 -15.40 -11.83
CA VAL A 78 -16.54 -16.61 -11.18
C VAL A 78 -16.81 -17.78 -12.11
N PRO A 79 -15.76 -18.39 -12.70
CA PRO A 79 -15.92 -19.60 -13.50
C PRO A 79 -16.60 -20.71 -12.69
N TYR A 80 -17.52 -21.43 -13.33
CA TYR A 80 -18.36 -22.44 -12.65
C TYR A 80 -18.64 -23.63 -13.58
N LEU A 81 -19.13 -24.74 -13.00
CA LEU A 81 -19.69 -25.85 -13.76
C LEU A 81 -21.19 -25.66 -13.88
N ASN A 82 -21.71 -25.72 -15.11
CA ASN A 82 -23.16 -25.68 -15.34
C ASN A 82 -23.84 -27.01 -14.94
N GLU A 83 -25.16 -27.08 -15.10
CA GLU A 83 -25.95 -28.28 -14.74
C GLU A 83 -25.54 -29.54 -15.52
N ASP A 84 -24.99 -29.39 -16.72
CA ASP A 84 -24.48 -30.49 -17.55
C ASP A 84 -23.04 -30.90 -17.20
N GLY A 85 -22.42 -30.25 -16.21
CA GLY A 85 -21.03 -30.46 -15.83
C GLY A 85 -20.01 -29.80 -16.76
N ASN A 86 -20.42 -28.90 -17.65
CA ASN A 86 -19.53 -28.17 -18.53
C ASN A 86 -18.93 -26.94 -17.82
N PHE A 87 -17.65 -26.68 -18.07
CA PHE A 87 -16.97 -25.49 -17.55
C PHE A 87 -17.41 -24.24 -18.32
N VAL A 88 -17.79 -23.20 -17.57
CA VAL A 88 -18.24 -21.91 -18.11
C VAL A 88 -17.37 -20.80 -17.55
N ASP A 89 -16.79 -20.00 -18.44
CA ASP A 89 -16.17 -18.71 -18.13
C ASP A 89 -17.15 -17.57 -18.45
N PRO A 90 -17.77 -16.93 -17.45
CA PRO A 90 -18.89 -16.03 -17.67
C PRO A 90 -18.44 -14.68 -18.25
N SER A 91 -19.18 -14.17 -19.24
CA SER A 91 -18.93 -12.84 -19.84
C SER A 91 -19.34 -11.69 -18.93
N GLU A 92 -20.28 -11.91 -18.00
CA GLU A 92 -20.80 -10.93 -17.05
C GLU A 92 -20.69 -11.43 -15.59
N PRO A 93 -20.70 -10.55 -14.58
CA PRO A 93 -20.67 -10.98 -13.19
C PRO A 93 -21.84 -11.91 -12.83
N ASN A 94 -21.53 -13.08 -12.30
CA ASN A 94 -22.48 -14.14 -11.95
C ASN A 94 -22.49 -14.48 -10.45
N ALA A 95 -21.57 -13.91 -9.67
CA ALA A 95 -21.47 -14.17 -8.23
C ALA A 95 -21.36 -12.88 -7.41
N THR A 96 -21.93 -12.90 -6.21
CA THR A 96 -21.68 -11.89 -5.17
C THR A 96 -20.66 -12.43 -4.19
N LYS A 97 -19.49 -11.79 -4.09
CA LYS A 97 -18.52 -12.03 -3.03
C LYS A 97 -18.82 -11.10 -1.86
N PHE A 98 -18.89 -11.66 -0.66
CA PHE A 98 -18.98 -10.89 0.57
C PHE A 98 -17.57 -10.75 1.17
N GLU A 99 -17.18 -9.51 1.47
CA GLU A 99 -15.88 -9.18 2.04
C GLU A 99 -16.08 -8.37 3.34
N ARG A 100 -15.11 -8.44 4.24
CA ARG A 100 -15.05 -7.61 5.45
C ARG A 100 -13.70 -6.93 5.46
N PHE A 101 -13.65 -5.65 5.82
CA PHE A 101 -12.40 -4.90 5.79
C PHE A 101 -11.94 -4.52 7.17
N ILE A 102 -10.69 -4.84 7.52
CA ILE A 102 -10.15 -4.60 8.87
C ILE A 102 -10.20 -3.11 9.27
N PHE A 103 -10.13 -2.20 8.29
CA PHE A 103 -10.22 -0.76 8.53
C PHE A 103 -11.62 -0.26 8.85
N ASP A 104 -12.68 -1.07 8.68
CA ASP A 104 -14.04 -0.71 9.13
C ASP A 104 -14.14 -0.66 10.66
N LEU A 105 -13.12 -1.12 11.38
CA LEU A 105 -13.01 -0.93 12.82
C LEU A 105 -12.63 0.51 13.21
N LEU A 106 -12.09 1.31 12.29
CA LEU A 106 -11.54 2.63 12.58
C LEU A 106 -12.53 3.60 13.26
N PRO A 107 -13.82 3.65 12.88
CA PRO A 107 -14.82 4.47 13.57
C PRO A 107 -15.01 4.11 15.04
N ALA A 108 -14.75 2.86 15.44
CA ALA A 108 -14.89 2.41 16.82
C ALA A 108 -13.65 2.72 17.68
N ALA A 109 -12.56 3.21 17.09
CA ALA A 109 -11.33 3.53 17.80
C ALA A 109 -11.43 4.91 18.47
N ALA A 110 -11.32 4.93 19.81
CA ALA A 110 -11.38 6.18 20.58
C ALA A 110 -10.25 7.16 20.27
N ASN A 111 -9.08 6.65 19.87
CA ASN A 111 -7.88 7.44 19.56
C ASN A 111 -7.33 7.04 18.19
N ALA A 112 -8.12 7.26 17.14
CA ALA A 112 -7.68 7.02 15.76
C ALA A 112 -6.68 8.11 15.31
N ILE A 113 -5.54 7.69 14.77
CA ILE A 113 -4.53 8.59 14.21
C ILE A 113 -4.11 8.12 12.81
N VAL A 114 -3.74 9.08 11.97
CA VAL A 114 -3.17 8.83 10.64
C VAL A 114 -1.74 9.32 10.64
N VAL A 115 -0.82 8.47 10.20
CA VAL A 115 0.58 8.85 10.00
C VAL A 115 0.86 8.82 8.51
N GLU A 116 1.24 9.97 7.96
CA GLU A 116 1.72 10.04 6.59
C GLU A 116 3.12 9.44 6.50
N ALA A 117 3.34 8.63 5.47
CA ALA A 117 4.65 8.12 5.10
C ALA A 117 5.01 8.62 3.70
N MET A 118 6.30 8.87 3.46
CA MET A 118 6.81 9.16 2.12
C MET A 118 6.65 7.89 1.25
N PRO A 119 5.98 7.96 0.09
CA PRO A 119 5.76 6.78 -0.75
C PRO A 119 7.06 6.03 -1.09
N ARG A 120 8.13 6.78 -1.43
CA ARG A 120 9.45 6.22 -1.76
C ARG A 120 10.11 5.41 -0.62
N GLU A 121 9.65 5.55 0.61
CA GLU A 121 10.20 4.86 1.78
C GLU A 121 9.29 3.74 2.30
N ALA A 122 8.01 3.71 1.89
CA ALA A 122 7.01 2.87 2.54
C ALA A 122 6.03 2.17 1.60
N PHE A 123 5.98 2.51 0.30
CA PHE A 123 4.93 2.03 -0.59
C PHE A 123 5.38 1.80 -2.03
N ALA A 124 5.53 0.52 -2.39
CA ALA A 124 5.80 0.05 -3.75
C ALA A 124 4.94 -1.21 -4.03
N PRO A 125 3.63 -1.05 -4.27
CA PRO A 125 2.71 -2.17 -4.42
C PRO A 125 2.95 -2.94 -5.72
N VAL A 126 2.67 -4.24 -5.70
CA VAL A 126 2.64 -5.10 -6.89
C VAL A 126 1.21 -5.58 -7.09
N LYS A 127 0.52 -4.99 -8.07
CA LYS A 127 -0.88 -5.27 -8.41
C LYS A 127 -1.05 -5.75 -9.86
N ASN A 128 -0.13 -5.37 -10.73
CA ASN A 128 -0.21 -5.61 -12.18
C ASN A 128 1.01 -6.41 -12.65
N ALA A 129 0.90 -7.07 -13.81
CA ALA A 129 2.04 -7.69 -14.47
C ALA A 129 2.98 -6.64 -15.09
N ASP A 130 4.23 -7.02 -15.36
CA ASP A 130 5.15 -6.15 -16.10
C ASP A 130 4.61 -5.83 -17.51
N GLY A 131 4.79 -4.58 -17.93
CA GLY A 131 4.18 -4.01 -19.15
C GLY A 131 2.98 -3.11 -18.88
N ALA A 132 2.40 -3.13 -17.67
CA ALA A 132 1.45 -2.12 -17.21
C ALA A 132 2.17 -0.82 -16.78
N ASP A 133 1.42 0.29 -16.75
CA ASP A 133 1.98 1.62 -16.46
C ASP A 133 2.47 1.81 -15.01
N ASN A 134 1.95 1.02 -14.07
CA ASN A 134 2.24 1.17 -12.64
C ASN A 134 2.07 -0.13 -11.85
N ASP A 135 2.56 -0.12 -10.61
CA ASP A 135 2.36 -1.14 -9.59
C ASP A 135 2.74 -2.56 -10.09
N THR A 136 3.89 -2.68 -10.77
CA THR A 136 4.42 -3.93 -11.35
C THR A 136 5.63 -4.47 -10.59
N PRO A 137 6.02 -5.76 -10.76
CA PRO A 137 7.22 -6.32 -10.17
C PRO A 137 8.50 -5.53 -10.48
N SER A 138 8.70 -5.12 -11.74
CA SER A 138 9.89 -4.36 -12.14
C SER A 138 9.95 -2.97 -11.50
N LEU A 139 8.81 -2.27 -11.37
CA LEU A 139 8.75 -0.98 -10.69
C LEU A 139 8.98 -1.12 -9.18
N ALA A 140 8.45 -2.16 -8.54
CA ALA A 140 8.70 -2.43 -7.13
C ALA A 140 10.18 -2.75 -6.86
N ARG A 141 10.82 -3.56 -7.73
CA ARG A 141 12.26 -3.83 -7.66
C ARG A 141 13.07 -2.55 -7.76
N GLN A 142 12.73 -1.67 -8.71
CA GLN A 142 13.43 -0.40 -8.87
C GLN A 142 13.24 0.50 -7.64
N ALA A 143 12.03 0.58 -7.07
CA ALA A 143 11.77 1.37 -5.87
C ALA A 143 12.61 0.90 -4.66
N ILE A 144 12.78 -0.42 -4.47
CA ILE A 144 13.65 -0.98 -3.44
C ILE A 144 15.12 -0.62 -3.70
N ALA A 145 15.57 -0.70 -4.96
CA ALA A 145 16.93 -0.34 -5.33
C ALA A 145 17.22 1.15 -5.09
N ASP A 146 16.29 2.03 -5.47
CA ASP A 146 16.38 3.47 -5.26
C ASP A 146 16.41 3.82 -3.76
N LEU A 147 15.59 3.13 -2.95
CA LEU A 147 15.59 3.28 -1.49
C LEU A 147 16.97 2.91 -0.90
N HIS A 148 17.49 1.73 -1.25
CA HIS A 148 18.77 1.26 -0.73
C HIS A 148 19.96 2.07 -1.27
N GLN A 149 19.89 2.55 -2.50
CA GLN A 149 20.86 3.50 -3.04
C GLN A 149 20.87 4.77 -2.20
N SER A 150 19.71 5.33 -1.89
CA SER A 150 19.60 6.51 -1.02
C SER A 150 20.20 6.25 0.35
N TRP A 151 19.97 5.07 0.95
CA TRP A 151 20.55 4.71 2.24
C TRP A 151 22.07 4.63 2.21
N LEU A 152 22.65 4.02 1.17
CA LEU A 152 24.09 3.93 0.98
C LEU A 152 24.74 5.29 0.76
N GLN A 153 24.10 6.17 -0.03
CA GLN A 153 24.57 7.54 -0.25
C GLN A 153 24.56 8.36 1.05
N GLN A 154 23.51 8.22 1.88
CA GLN A 154 23.46 8.84 3.22
C GLN A 154 24.58 8.34 4.14
N ALA A 155 25.06 7.10 3.94
CA ALA A 155 26.17 6.52 4.67
C ALA A 155 27.56 6.84 4.06
N GLY A 156 27.63 7.68 3.02
CA GLY A 156 28.87 8.12 2.40
C GLY A 156 29.41 7.22 1.28
N ALA A 157 28.62 6.27 0.79
CA ALA A 157 28.97 5.47 -0.39
C ALA A 157 28.56 6.17 -1.71
N THR A 158 29.25 5.84 -2.79
CA THR A 158 28.91 6.28 -4.14
C THR A 158 28.41 5.10 -4.96
N VAL A 159 27.24 5.23 -5.59
CA VAL A 159 26.65 4.22 -6.47
C VAL A 159 26.64 4.77 -7.90
N LYS A 160 27.25 4.04 -8.85
CA LYS A 160 27.28 4.49 -10.26
C LYS A 160 25.87 4.46 -10.88
N PRO A 161 25.58 5.33 -11.86
CA PRO A 161 24.29 5.32 -12.56
C PRO A 161 23.96 3.95 -13.17
N GLY A 162 22.72 3.50 -13.01
CA GLY A 162 22.23 2.22 -13.55
C GLY A 162 22.60 0.98 -12.73
N VAL A 163 23.36 1.13 -11.64
CA VAL A 163 23.68 0.03 -10.74
C VAL A 163 22.53 -0.21 -9.76
N LEU A 164 22.04 -1.46 -9.72
CA LEU A 164 21.06 -1.90 -8.74
C LEU A 164 21.74 -2.35 -7.45
N VAL A 165 21.32 -1.78 -6.34
CA VAL A 165 21.78 -2.16 -5.01
C VAL A 165 20.62 -2.63 -4.16
N GLU A 166 20.83 -3.69 -3.39
CA GLU A 166 19.83 -4.18 -2.45
C GLU A 166 20.49 -4.59 -1.14
N ILE A 167 19.85 -4.29 -0.02
CA ILE A 167 20.37 -4.55 1.32
C ILE A 167 19.49 -5.60 1.99
N ASN A 168 20.08 -6.71 2.42
CA ASN A 168 19.39 -7.69 3.24
C ASN A 168 18.94 -7.01 4.54
N PRO A 169 17.66 -7.12 4.97
CA PRO A 169 17.20 -6.54 6.23
C PRO A 169 17.98 -7.01 7.46
N ARG A 170 18.68 -8.15 7.37
CA ARG A 170 19.60 -8.64 8.42
C ARG A 170 20.99 -8.02 8.37
N PHE A 171 21.43 -7.57 7.20
CA PHE A 171 22.61 -6.73 7.10
C PHE A 171 22.31 -5.35 7.67
N SER A 172 21.20 -4.71 7.28
CA SER A 172 20.77 -3.44 7.87
C SER A 172 19.26 -3.26 7.79
N LEU A 173 18.62 -2.94 8.92
CA LEU A 173 17.19 -2.63 8.99
C LEU A 173 16.92 -1.14 8.78
N PHE A 174 17.91 -0.28 9.07
CA PHE A 174 17.78 1.17 9.00
C PHE A 174 19.02 1.82 8.39
N PRO A 175 18.89 2.94 7.66
CA PRO A 175 20.03 3.62 7.03
C PRO A 175 21.13 4.00 8.04
N LYS A 176 20.73 4.41 9.25
CA LYS A 176 21.64 4.80 10.33
C LYS A 176 22.62 3.71 10.81
N GLN A 177 22.39 2.45 10.45
CA GLN A 177 23.28 1.34 10.82
C GLN A 177 24.36 1.08 9.77
N LEU A 178 24.23 1.67 8.57
CA LEU A 178 25.16 1.43 7.46
C LEU A 178 26.56 2.01 7.69
N PRO A 179 26.75 3.19 8.30
CA PRO A 179 28.10 3.73 8.52
C PRO A 179 29.03 2.79 9.30
N ASP A 180 28.49 1.96 10.19
CA ASP A 180 29.26 0.98 10.98
C ASP A 180 29.53 -0.33 10.22
N LYS A 181 28.90 -0.53 9.05
CA LYS A 181 28.86 -1.80 8.33
C LYS A 181 29.48 -1.76 6.94
N ILE A 182 29.68 -0.57 6.38
CA ILE A 182 30.29 -0.40 5.07
C ILE A 182 31.64 0.32 5.20
N PRO A 183 32.60 0.06 4.29
CA PRO A 183 33.83 0.84 4.24
C PRO A 183 33.55 2.33 3.99
N ALA A 184 34.37 3.20 4.59
CA ALA A 184 34.36 4.63 4.26
C ALA A 184 34.66 4.83 2.77
N ASN A 185 33.92 5.74 2.12
CA ASN A 185 34.03 6.03 0.68
C ASN A 185 33.82 4.80 -0.23
N LEU A 186 32.94 3.87 0.16
CA LEU A 186 32.63 2.71 -0.66
C LEU A 186 32.11 3.13 -2.04
N GLU A 187 32.77 2.68 -3.11
CA GLU A 187 32.28 2.82 -4.49
C GLU A 187 31.64 1.51 -4.97
N ILE A 188 30.47 1.63 -5.62
CA ILE A 188 29.72 0.50 -6.16
C ILE A 188 29.52 0.71 -7.66
N SER A 189 30.20 -0.11 -8.46
CA SER A 189 30.19 -0.04 -9.92
C SER A 189 29.32 -1.09 -10.62
N ASP A 190 28.92 -2.13 -9.89
CA ASP A 190 28.20 -3.29 -10.41
C ASP A 190 27.05 -3.63 -9.47
N ASN A 191 26.02 -4.30 -10.01
CA ASN A 191 24.85 -4.69 -9.21
C ASN A 191 25.30 -5.44 -7.96
N ARG A 192 24.82 -4.99 -6.80
CA ARG A 192 25.32 -5.48 -5.52
C ARG A 192 24.19 -5.77 -4.54
N TYR A 193 24.16 -7.01 -4.07
CA TYR A 193 23.39 -7.41 -2.91
C TYR A 193 24.28 -7.40 -1.66
N PHE A 194 23.90 -6.64 -0.64
CA PHE A 194 24.56 -6.64 0.67
C PHE A 194 23.92 -7.74 1.52
N ASP A 195 24.54 -8.93 1.50
CA ASP A 195 24.13 -10.04 2.35
C ASP A 195 24.64 -9.89 3.79
N ARG A 196 24.22 -10.80 4.67
CA ARG A 196 24.47 -10.81 6.13
C ARG A 196 25.94 -10.67 6.54
#